data_AF-A0AAD6M5D9-F1
#
_entry.id   AF-A0AAD6M5D9-F1
#
_cell.length_a   1.000
_cell.length_b   1.000
_cell.length_c   1.000
_cell.angle_alpha   90.00
_cell.angle_beta   90.00
_cell.angle_gamma   90.00
#
_symmetry.space_group_name_H-M   'P 1'
#
loop_
_entity.id
_entity.type
_entity.pdbx_description
1 polymer ?
#
loop_
_entity_poly.entity_id
_entity_poly.type
_entity_poly.pdbx_seq_one_letter_code
_entity_poly.pdbx_strand_id
1 'polypeptide(L)'
;MAISSLSFACRPGFPLRPCLFRRIQKVRFSSVAAIETLDVQENVIKGNSRNLGDCKAPEWKKLSSKELGLSNSLISMPTKKVLNGLKKNGYEVYLVGGCVRDLILKRIPKDFDIITSAELKEVVRAFSRCEIVGKWFPICHVHVGDTIVEVSSFSTTGRKFKVDLRNDIICPIDCDEKDYVRWKNCLQRDFTINGLMFDPYKRIVYDYMGGLEDIKKAKV
;
A
#
# COMPACT_ATOMS: atom_id res chain seq x y z
N MET A 1 0.79 -46.55 -58.68
CA MET A 1 2.10 -47.20 -58.94
C MET A 1 3.09 -46.12 -59.30
N ALA A 2 4.36 -46.10 -58.92
CA ALA A 2 5.14 -46.66 -57.84
C ALA A 2 6.43 -45.80 -57.81
N ILE A 3 6.75 -45.15 -56.70
CA ILE A 3 7.85 -45.47 -55.76
C ILE A 3 9.28 -45.21 -56.29
N SER A 4 10.08 -44.62 -55.39
CA SER A 4 11.55 -44.73 -55.21
C SER A 4 12.40 -43.59 -55.80
N SER A 5 13.44 -43.07 -55.12
CA SER A 5 13.95 -43.34 -53.77
C SER A 5 15.04 -42.33 -53.38
N LEU A 6 15.09 -42.06 -52.07
CA LEU A 6 16.22 -41.81 -51.16
C LEU A 6 17.52 -41.15 -51.66
N SER A 7 17.95 -40.14 -50.90
CA SER A 7 19.20 -40.25 -50.13
C SER A 7 19.17 -39.40 -48.85
N PHE A 8 19.75 -40.00 -47.81
CA PHE A 8 19.81 -39.64 -46.39
C PHE A 8 20.77 -38.48 -46.07
N ALA A 9 20.51 -37.75 -44.96
CA ALA A 9 21.51 -37.49 -43.90
C ALA A 9 20.88 -36.91 -42.62
N CYS A 10 21.49 -37.26 -41.49
CA CYS A 10 21.02 -37.18 -40.10
C CYS A 10 21.13 -35.80 -39.40
N ARG A 11 20.32 -35.69 -38.33
CA ARG A 11 20.32 -34.76 -37.16
C ARG A 11 21.71 -34.53 -36.52
N PRO A 12 21.99 -33.49 -35.68
CA PRO A 12 21.16 -33.07 -34.53
C PRO A 12 21.11 -31.56 -34.17
N GLY A 13 20.28 -31.25 -33.17
CA GLY A 13 19.84 -29.92 -32.76
C GLY A 13 20.91 -29.00 -32.16
N PHE A 14 20.64 -27.70 -32.30
CA PHE A 14 21.37 -26.62 -31.63
C PHE A 14 20.48 -25.90 -30.61
N PRO A 15 21.05 -25.55 -29.44
CA PRO A 15 20.28 -25.09 -28.29
C PRO A 15 19.96 -23.60 -28.36
N LEU A 16 18.76 -23.26 -27.88
CA LEU A 16 18.38 -21.90 -27.50
C LEU A 16 19.30 -21.42 -26.36
N ARG A 17 20.01 -20.30 -26.55
CA ARG A 17 20.66 -19.57 -25.46
C ARG A 17 19.87 -18.29 -25.12
N PRO A 18 19.57 -18.05 -23.84
CA PRO A 18 18.91 -16.84 -23.36
C PRO A 18 19.92 -15.72 -23.03
N CYS A 19 19.60 -14.49 -23.39
CA CYS A 19 20.38 -13.30 -23.03
C CYS A 19 20.08 -12.84 -21.59
N LEU A 20 21.05 -13.15 -20.72
CA LEU A 20 21.55 -12.45 -19.52
C LEU A 20 20.65 -11.37 -18.87
N PHE A 21 19.95 -11.81 -17.82
CA PHE A 21 19.49 -10.99 -16.70
C PHE A 21 20.67 -10.35 -15.95
N ARG A 22 20.65 -9.02 -15.81
CA ARG A 22 21.46 -8.30 -14.82
C ARG A 22 20.89 -8.58 -13.42
N ARG A 23 21.72 -9.25 -12.63
CA ARG A 23 21.55 -9.62 -11.22
C ARG A 23 21.70 -8.38 -10.33
N ILE A 24 20.59 -7.82 -9.84
CA ILE A 24 20.62 -6.92 -8.68
C ILE A 24 20.58 -7.81 -7.42
N GLN A 25 21.56 -7.61 -6.55
CA GLN A 25 21.74 -8.36 -5.31
C GLN A 25 20.53 -8.17 -4.37
N LYS A 26 19.77 -9.25 -4.16
CA LYS A 26 18.94 -9.40 -2.95
C LYS A 26 19.89 -9.70 -1.80
N VAL A 27 20.01 -8.76 -0.86
CA VAL A 27 20.56 -9.02 0.47
C VAL A 27 19.60 -9.99 1.16
N ARG A 28 20.06 -11.22 1.37
CA ARG A 28 19.37 -12.22 2.19
C ARG A 28 19.53 -11.80 3.65
N PHE A 29 18.44 -11.50 4.33
CA PHE A 29 18.41 -11.63 5.79
C PHE A 29 18.31 -13.11 6.12
N SER A 30 19.41 -13.66 6.60
CA SER A 30 19.52 -14.96 7.23
C SER A 30 19.26 -14.82 8.72
N SER A 31 18.16 -15.40 9.21
CA SER A 31 18.05 -15.86 10.59
C SER A 31 16.96 -16.92 10.66
N VAL A 32 17.30 -18.12 10.20
CA VAL A 32 16.67 -19.36 10.64
C VAL A 32 17.63 -19.93 11.70
N ALA A 33 17.19 -19.93 12.94
CA ALA A 33 17.74 -20.77 14.01
C ALA A 33 16.50 -21.43 14.65
N ALA A 34 16.19 -22.66 14.26
CA ALA A 34 16.62 -23.87 14.97
C ALA A 34 16.14 -23.84 16.42
N ILE A 35 14.94 -24.41 16.63
CA ILE A 35 14.40 -24.78 17.92
C ILE A 35 15.16 -26.04 18.36
N GLU A 36 15.98 -25.91 19.39
CA GLU A 36 16.47 -27.04 20.18
C GLU A 36 15.95 -26.88 21.60
N THR A 37 15.15 -27.85 22.02
CA THR A 37 14.64 -28.05 23.35
C THR A 37 15.74 -28.57 24.26
N LEU A 38 16.11 -27.81 25.29
CA LEU A 38 16.80 -28.32 26.48
C LEU A 38 16.27 -27.58 27.71
N ASP A 39 15.71 -28.37 28.63
CA ASP A 39 15.45 -27.99 30.02
C ASP A 39 16.75 -27.52 30.71
N VAL A 40 16.64 -26.55 31.62
CA VAL A 40 17.27 -26.53 32.98
C VAL A 40 17.21 -25.13 33.60
N GLN A 41 16.53 -25.08 34.76
CA GLN A 41 16.68 -24.26 35.97
C GLN A 41 16.77 -22.72 35.91
N GLU A 42 15.83 -22.11 36.63
CA GLU A 42 15.94 -20.77 37.24
C GLU A 42 17.30 -20.59 37.93
N ASN A 43 18.00 -19.52 37.57
CA ASN A 43 18.96 -18.88 38.47
C ASN A 43 19.02 -17.37 38.22
N VAL A 44 18.66 -16.64 39.29
CA VAL A 44 18.77 -15.20 39.47
C VAL A 44 20.24 -14.80 39.52
N ILE A 45 20.74 -14.01 38.55
CA ILE A 45 21.93 -13.17 38.73
C ILE A 45 21.74 -11.82 38.03
N LYS A 46 21.84 -10.76 38.83
CA LYS A 46 21.88 -9.33 38.46
C LYS A 46 23.00 -9.04 37.45
N GLY A 47 22.74 -8.22 36.43
CA GLY A 47 23.82 -7.53 35.72
C GLY A 47 23.48 -6.95 34.35
N ASN A 48 23.36 -5.61 34.32
CA ASN A 48 23.52 -4.71 33.17
C ASN A 48 22.43 -4.67 32.08
N SER A 49 21.44 -3.79 32.31
CA SER A 49 20.69 -3.09 31.26
C SER A 49 21.64 -2.40 30.29
N ARG A 50 21.94 -3.06 29.18
CA ARG A 50 22.35 -2.38 27.95
C ARG A 50 21.07 -2.10 27.17
N ASN A 51 20.78 -0.82 26.99
CA ASN A 51 19.59 -0.29 26.33
C ASN A 51 19.33 -0.99 24.99
N LEU A 52 18.44 -1.97 25.00
CA LEU A 52 17.73 -2.42 23.82
C LEU A 52 16.76 -1.29 23.49
N GLY A 53 16.98 -0.61 22.37
CA GLY A 53 16.18 0.55 21.97
C GLY A 53 14.69 0.19 22.04
N ASP A 54 13.92 0.99 22.79
CA ASP A 54 12.47 0.90 22.89
C ASP A 54 11.87 0.94 21.46
N CYS A 55 11.56 -0.22 20.90
CA CYS A 55 10.78 -0.35 19.67
C CYS A 55 9.30 -0.04 19.98
N LYS A 56 8.99 1.16 20.48
CA LYS A 56 7.59 1.56 20.69
C LYS A 56 6.93 1.66 19.33
N ALA A 57 5.89 0.86 19.12
CA ALA A 57 5.05 0.98 17.93
C ALA A 57 4.55 2.44 17.83
N PRO A 58 4.52 3.02 16.62
CA PRO A 58 4.06 4.39 16.44
C PRO A 58 2.63 4.52 16.94
N GLU A 59 2.38 5.53 17.77
CA GLU A 59 1.05 5.86 18.24
C GLU A 59 0.19 6.36 17.07
N TRP A 60 -1.08 5.95 17.04
CA TRP A 60 -2.02 6.38 16.01
C TRP A 60 -2.44 7.83 16.25
N LYS A 61 -2.23 8.68 15.24
CA LYS A 61 -2.51 10.11 15.33
C LYS A 61 -3.61 10.50 14.34
N LYS A 62 -4.52 11.33 14.83
CA LYS A 62 -5.58 11.97 14.05
C LYS A 62 -5.37 13.48 14.17
N LEU A 63 -4.92 14.12 13.10
CA LEU A 63 -4.59 15.54 13.11
C LEU A 63 -5.61 16.35 12.31
N SER A 64 -5.83 17.58 12.72
CA SER A 64 -6.67 18.50 11.95
C SER A 64 -5.93 18.95 10.69
N SER A 65 -6.60 18.89 9.54
CA SER A 65 -6.07 19.39 8.26
C SER A 65 -5.56 20.82 8.33
N LYS A 66 -6.15 21.67 9.18
CA LYS A 66 -5.72 23.06 9.40
C LYS A 66 -4.31 23.15 9.97
N GLU A 67 -3.95 22.27 10.90
CA GLU A 67 -2.61 22.23 11.52
C GLU A 67 -1.54 21.88 10.49
N LEU A 68 -1.90 21.10 9.48
CA LEU A 68 -1.03 20.68 8.39
C LEU A 68 -1.10 21.59 7.15
N GLY A 69 -1.88 22.68 7.21
CA GLY A 69 -2.06 23.60 6.09
C GLY A 69 -2.80 23.00 4.89
N LEU A 70 -3.54 21.90 5.09
CA LEU A 70 -4.31 21.24 4.06
C LEU A 70 -5.67 21.94 3.90
N SER A 71 -5.99 22.29 2.66
CA SER A 71 -7.29 22.85 2.30
C SER A 71 -7.87 22.13 1.10
N ASN A 72 -9.20 22.04 1.05
CA ASN A 72 -9.89 21.41 -0.08
C ASN A 72 -9.65 22.17 -1.38
N SER A 73 -9.25 23.45 -1.32
CA SER A 73 -8.89 24.25 -2.48
C SER A 73 -7.71 23.67 -3.27
N LEU A 74 -6.79 22.98 -2.60
CA LEU A 74 -5.61 22.35 -3.23
C LEU A 74 -5.96 21.08 -4.01
N ILE A 75 -7.15 20.52 -3.80
CA ILE A 75 -7.61 19.32 -4.50
C ILE A 75 -8.11 19.72 -5.88
N SER A 76 -7.68 19.00 -6.91
CA SER A 76 -8.12 19.23 -8.29
C SER A 76 -9.65 19.11 -8.43
N MET A 77 -10.23 19.88 -9.35
CA MET A 77 -11.65 19.79 -9.67
C MET A 77 -12.11 18.40 -10.14
N PRO A 78 -11.37 17.66 -11.01
CA PRO A 78 -11.78 16.30 -11.37
C PRO A 78 -11.78 15.36 -10.16
N THR A 79 -10.76 15.42 -9.30
CA THR A 79 -10.71 14.61 -8.06
C THR A 79 -11.88 14.94 -7.13
N LYS A 80 -12.23 16.22 -6.96
CA LYS A 80 -13.41 16.64 -6.19
C LYS A 80 -14.71 16.04 -6.73
N LYS A 81 -14.89 15.96 -8.05
CA LYS A 81 -16.08 15.34 -8.66
C LYS A 81 -16.18 13.85 -8.28
N VAL A 82 -15.07 13.12 -8.36
CA VAL A 82 -15.03 11.70 -7.99
C VAL A 82 -15.30 11.52 -6.50
N LEU A 83 -14.62 12.29 -5.65
CA LEU A 83 -14.84 12.26 -4.20
C LEU A 83 -16.31 12.53 -3.85
N ASN A 84 -16.92 13.54 -4.47
CA ASN A 84 -18.31 13.90 -4.22
C ASN A 84 -19.28 12.82 -4.73
N GLY A 85 -19.01 12.22 -5.89
CA GLY A 85 -19.82 11.13 -6.45
C GLY A 85 -19.85 9.92 -5.53
N LEU A 86 -18.69 9.47 -5.07
CA LEU A 86 -18.57 8.35 -4.13
C LEU A 86 -19.22 8.68 -2.77
N LYS A 87 -19.01 9.90 -2.27
CA LYS A 87 -19.58 10.33 -0.99
C LYS A 87 -21.11 10.40 -1.02
N LYS A 88 -21.70 10.86 -2.13
CA LYS A 88 -23.16 10.88 -2.34
C LYS A 88 -23.78 9.49 -2.31
N ASN A 89 -23.04 8.48 -2.75
CA ASN A 89 -23.46 7.08 -2.70
C ASN A 89 -23.24 6.44 -1.31
N GLY A 90 -22.84 7.21 -0.30
CA GLY A 90 -22.67 6.74 1.08
C GLY A 90 -21.32 6.08 1.37
N TYR A 91 -20.39 6.08 0.42
CA TYR A 91 -19.07 5.47 0.63
C TYR A 91 -18.11 6.39 1.38
N GLU A 92 -17.21 5.77 2.13
CA GLU A 92 -16.06 6.47 2.71
C GLU A 92 -14.98 6.64 1.65
N VAL A 93 -14.34 7.80 1.63
CA VAL A 93 -13.30 8.13 0.66
C VAL A 93 -12.16 8.88 1.35
N TYR A 94 -10.94 8.56 0.94
CA TYR A 94 -9.73 9.15 1.47
C TYR A 94 -8.76 9.42 0.34
N LEU A 95 -8.04 10.53 0.41
CA LEU A 95 -6.85 10.75 -0.40
C LEU A 95 -5.67 10.08 0.29
N VAL A 96 -4.79 9.44 -0.48
CA VAL A 96 -3.68 8.63 0.06
C VAL A 96 -2.39 8.81 -0.75
N GLY A 97 -1.27 8.38 -0.17
CA GLY A 97 -0.02 8.25 -0.90
C GLY A 97 0.71 9.58 -1.15
N GLY A 98 1.33 9.67 -2.32
CA GLY A 98 2.19 10.80 -2.69
C GLY A 98 1.45 12.14 -2.68
N CYS A 99 0.17 12.14 -3.05
CA CYS A 99 -0.63 13.37 -3.08
C CYS A 99 -0.76 14.01 -1.69
N VAL A 100 -1.00 13.22 -0.64
CA VAL A 100 -1.14 13.73 0.73
C VAL A 100 0.19 14.28 1.23
N ARG A 101 1.28 13.54 1.01
CA ARG A 101 2.64 13.98 1.35
C ARG A 101 2.97 15.31 0.68
N ASP A 102 2.75 15.40 -0.63
CA ASP A 102 3.10 16.58 -1.41
C ASP A 102 2.28 17.79 -0.96
N LEU A 103 0.99 17.61 -0.65
CA LEU A 103 0.16 18.66 -0.07
C LEU A 103 0.67 19.14 1.30
N ILE A 104 1.06 18.24 2.20
CA ILE A 104 1.63 18.59 3.53
C ILE A 104 2.97 19.34 3.36
N LEU A 105 3.74 19.00 2.32
CA LEU A 105 4.97 19.68 1.94
C LEU A 105 4.73 21.00 1.19
N LYS A 106 3.48 21.42 0.98
CA LYS A 106 3.09 22.59 0.18
C LYS A 106 3.62 22.53 -1.26
N ARG A 107 3.76 21.32 -1.79
CA ARG A 107 4.09 21.05 -3.20
C ARG A 107 2.81 20.72 -3.97
N ILE A 108 2.89 20.84 -5.29
CA ILE A 108 1.77 20.49 -6.18
C ILE A 108 1.83 18.98 -6.43
N PRO A 109 0.79 18.21 -6.05
CA PRO A 109 0.71 16.78 -6.38
C PRO A 109 0.70 16.55 -7.89
N LYS A 110 1.35 15.48 -8.36
CA LYS A 110 1.32 15.08 -9.77
C LYS A 110 -0.01 14.38 -10.12
N ASP A 111 -0.42 13.50 -9.23
CA ASP A 111 -1.56 12.61 -9.31
C ASP A 111 -2.33 12.66 -7.99
N PHE A 112 -3.60 12.22 -8.02
CA PHE A 112 -4.46 12.13 -6.84
C PHE A 112 -5.03 10.73 -6.74
N ASP A 113 -4.55 9.99 -5.75
CA ASP A 113 -5.02 8.64 -5.46
C ASP A 113 -6.15 8.69 -4.44
N ILE A 114 -7.29 8.11 -4.81
CA ILE A 114 -8.43 7.95 -3.90
C ILE A 114 -8.48 6.49 -3.45
N ILE A 115 -8.69 6.27 -2.16
CA ILE A 115 -9.12 4.97 -1.63
C ILE A 115 -10.54 5.08 -1.09
N THR A 116 -11.33 4.04 -1.31
CA THR A 116 -12.74 4.00 -0.88
C THR A 116 -13.14 2.69 -0.23
N SER A 117 -14.20 2.75 0.59
CA SER A 117 -14.89 1.58 1.12
C SER A 117 -15.69 0.82 0.07
N ALA A 118 -16.05 1.46 -1.05
CA ALA A 118 -16.75 0.80 -2.14
C ALA A 118 -15.91 -0.31 -2.78
N GLU A 119 -16.54 -1.38 -3.26
CA GLU A 119 -15.89 -2.34 -4.15
C GLU A 119 -15.65 -1.72 -5.53
N LEU A 120 -14.61 -2.16 -6.25
CA LEU A 120 -14.30 -1.63 -7.58
C LEU A 120 -15.48 -1.77 -8.56
N LYS A 121 -16.27 -2.84 -8.44
CA LYS A 121 -17.49 -3.02 -9.25
C LYS A 121 -18.54 -1.96 -8.96
N GLU A 122 -18.65 -1.51 -7.71
CA GLU A 122 -19.56 -0.44 -7.31
C GLU A 122 -19.06 0.93 -7.80
N VAL A 123 -17.74 1.15 -7.77
CA VAL A 123 -17.14 2.36 -8.36
C VAL A 123 -17.44 2.42 -9.86
N VAL A 124 -17.30 1.32 -10.60
CA VAL A 124 -17.67 1.25 -12.03
C VAL A 124 -19.15 1.56 -12.24
N ARG A 125 -20.05 1.09 -11.36
CA ARG A 125 -21.48 1.42 -11.46
C ARG A 125 -21.78 2.89 -11.14
N ALA A 126 -20.98 3.52 -10.28
CA ALA A 126 -21.16 4.90 -9.87
C ALA A 126 -20.76 5.92 -10.95
N PHE A 127 -19.89 5.54 -11.89
CA PHE A 127 -19.34 6.45 -12.90
C PHE A 127 -19.47 5.86 -14.30
N SER A 128 -20.02 6.63 -15.25
CA SER A 128 -20.25 6.18 -16.63
C SER A 128 -18.96 5.90 -17.41
N ARG A 129 -17.85 6.59 -17.08
CA ARG A 129 -16.54 6.40 -17.70
C ARG A 129 -15.51 5.95 -16.65
N CYS A 130 -15.62 4.72 -16.16
CA CYS A 130 -14.57 4.05 -15.40
C CYS A 130 -14.19 2.71 -16.03
N GLU A 131 -12.92 2.37 -15.95
CA GLU A 131 -12.38 1.04 -16.27
C GLU A 131 -11.57 0.49 -15.11
N ILE A 132 -11.61 -0.83 -14.91
CA ILE A 132 -10.73 -1.51 -13.94
C ILE A 132 -9.46 -1.92 -14.67
N VAL A 133 -8.33 -1.39 -14.22
CA VAL A 133 -7.00 -1.66 -14.76
C VAL A 133 -6.20 -2.51 -13.77
N GLY A 134 -5.37 -3.40 -14.30
CA GLY A 134 -4.45 -4.21 -13.50
C GLY A 134 -5.00 -5.58 -13.11
N LYS A 135 -4.27 -6.64 -13.47
CA LYS A 135 -4.61 -8.03 -13.09
C LYS A 135 -4.21 -8.33 -11.64
N TRP A 136 -3.01 -7.90 -11.25
CA TRP A 136 -2.45 -8.17 -9.93
C TRP A 136 -2.86 -7.14 -8.88
N PHE A 137 -3.02 -5.88 -9.27
CA PHE A 137 -3.45 -4.79 -8.39
C PHE A 137 -4.57 -4.04 -9.09
N PRO A 138 -5.81 -4.56 -9.03
CA PRO A 138 -6.89 -3.93 -9.75
C PRO A 138 -7.22 -2.58 -9.12
N ILE A 139 -7.24 -1.54 -9.94
CA ILE A 139 -7.59 -0.16 -9.60
C ILE A 139 -8.63 0.32 -10.61
N CYS A 140 -9.55 1.22 -10.23
CA CYS A 140 -10.45 1.86 -11.18
C CYS A 140 -9.83 3.18 -11.64
N HIS A 141 -9.73 3.36 -12.96
CA HIS A 141 -9.47 4.64 -13.57
C HIS A 141 -10.79 5.32 -13.88
N VAL A 142 -11.08 6.42 -13.19
CA VAL A 142 -12.27 7.24 -13.46
C VAL A 142 -11.87 8.40 -14.36
N HIS A 143 -12.47 8.47 -15.55
CA HIS A 143 -12.25 9.56 -16.50
C HIS A 143 -13.17 10.73 -16.20
N VAL A 144 -12.59 11.88 -15.88
CA VAL A 144 -13.33 13.13 -15.67
C VAL A 144 -12.78 14.19 -16.63
N GLY A 145 -13.44 14.35 -17.77
CA GLY A 145 -12.90 15.14 -18.88
C GLY A 145 -11.67 14.45 -19.47
N ASP A 146 -10.57 15.18 -19.56
CA ASP A 146 -9.27 14.69 -20.06
C ASP A 146 -8.33 14.21 -18.93
N THR A 147 -8.81 14.23 -17.69
CA THR A 147 -8.03 13.79 -16.52
C THR A 147 -8.51 12.42 -16.04
N ILE A 148 -7.54 11.57 -15.69
CA ILE A 148 -7.79 10.27 -15.07
C ILE A 148 -7.56 10.41 -13.57
N VAL A 149 -8.49 9.90 -12.78
CA VAL A 149 -8.38 9.81 -11.33
C VAL A 149 -8.34 8.34 -10.93
N GLU A 150 -7.33 7.97 -10.17
CA GLU A 150 -7.16 6.59 -9.69
C GLU A 150 -7.99 6.36 -8.42
N VAL A 151 -8.77 5.28 -8.44
CA VAL A 151 -9.63 4.88 -7.32
C VAL A 151 -9.33 3.43 -6.95
N SER A 152 -8.85 3.24 -5.74
CA SER A 152 -8.58 1.95 -5.11
C SER A 152 -9.64 1.60 -4.06
N SER A 153 -9.80 0.30 -3.78
CA SER A 153 -10.71 -0.20 -2.75
C SER A 153 -9.94 -0.85 -1.59
N PHE A 154 -10.41 -0.66 -0.36
CA PHE A 154 -9.88 -1.40 0.79
C PHE A 154 -10.00 -2.92 0.61
N SER A 155 -11.08 -3.39 -0.01
CA SER A 155 -11.36 -4.83 -0.25
C SER A 155 -10.31 -5.48 -1.16
N THR A 156 -9.86 -4.76 -2.20
CA THR A 156 -8.85 -5.27 -3.13
C THR A 156 -7.49 -5.51 -2.45
N THR A 157 -7.11 -4.60 -1.55
CA THR A 157 -5.83 -4.68 -0.84
C THR A 157 -5.83 -5.79 0.23
N GLY A 158 -7.01 -6.12 0.78
CA GLY A 158 -7.18 -7.20 1.77
C GLY A 158 -7.22 -8.62 1.20
N ARG A 159 -7.61 -8.81 -0.07
CA ARG A 159 -7.82 -10.14 -0.66
C ARG A 159 -6.55 -10.98 -0.85
N LYS A 160 -5.37 -10.34 -0.88
CA LYS A 160 -4.09 -11.05 -1.15
C LYS A 160 -3.28 -11.40 0.10
N PHE A 161 -3.50 -10.74 1.22
CA PHE A 161 -2.89 -11.10 2.50
C PHE A 161 -3.89 -11.88 3.36
N LYS A 162 -4.40 -12.96 2.78
CA LYS A 162 -5.03 -14.07 3.51
C LYS A 162 -3.97 -15.11 3.88
N VAL A 163 -2.72 -14.67 4.08
CA VAL A 163 -1.71 -15.43 4.80
C VAL A 163 -2.00 -15.17 6.26
N ASP A 164 -2.11 -16.24 7.05
CA ASP A 164 -2.32 -16.26 8.49
C ASP A 164 -1.30 -15.40 9.26
N LEU A 165 -1.46 -14.08 9.24
CA LEU A 165 -0.91 -13.20 10.27
C LEU A 165 -1.92 -13.18 11.42
N ARG A 166 -2.14 -14.35 12.02
CA ARG A 166 -2.79 -14.48 13.34
C ARG A 166 -1.83 -14.10 14.48
N ASN A 167 -0.59 -13.71 14.21
CA ASN A 167 0.39 -13.39 15.22
C ASN A 167 0.97 -11.97 15.04
N ASP A 168 0.90 -11.21 16.14
CA ASP A 168 1.85 -10.20 16.58
C ASP A 168 1.84 -8.79 15.98
N ILE A 169 0.70 -8.30 15.49
CA ILE A 169 0.53 -6.84 15.42
C ILE A 169 -0.75 -6.44 16.16
N ILE A 170 -0.55 -6.12 17.43
CA ILE A 170 -1.58 -5.67 18.36
C ILE A 170 -2.09 -4.30 17.85
N CYS A 171 -3.31 -4.28 17.32
CA CYS A 171 -4.06 -3.03 17.24
C CYS A 171 -4.18 -2.46 18.66
N PRO A 172 -4.12 -1.13 18.84
CA PRO A 172 -4.46 -0.53 20.13
C PRO A 172 -5.80 -1.09 20.63
N ILE A 173 -5.87 -1.35 21.94
CA ILE A 173 -6.95 -2.11 22.60
C ILE A 173 -8.36 -1.53 22.34
N ASP A 174 -8.46 -0.24 21.97
CA ASP A 174 -9.70 0.47 21.64
C ASP A 174 -9.79 0.87 20.15
N CYS A 175 -9.53 -0.04 19.21
CA CYS A 175 -9.60 0.29 17.77
C CYS A 175 -11.01 0.11 17.18
N ASP A 176 -11.54 1.17 16.58
CA ASP A 176 -12.70 1.07 15.68
C ASP A 176 -12.37 0.17 14.47
N GLU A 177 -13.33 -0.62 14.00
CA GLU A 177 -13.17 -1.47 12.79
C GLU A 177 -12.67 -0.65 11.58
N LYS A 178 -13.12 0.60 11.45
CA LYS A 178 -12.71 1.50 10.38
C LYS A 178 -11.25 1.93 10.52
N ASP A 179 -10.79 2.20 11.74
CA ASP A 179 -9.39 2.53 11.98
C ASP A 179 -8.50 1.34 11.70
N TYR A 180 -8.93 0.12 12.07
CA TYR A 180 -8.22 -1.11 11.73
C TYR A 180 -8.06 -1.30 10.22
N VAL A 181 -9.12 -1.10 9.43
CA VAL A 181 -9.06 -1.23 7.97
C VAL A 181 -8.12 -0.19 7.35
N ARG A 182 -8.18 1.07 7.81
CA ARG A 182 -7.28 2.14 7.35
C ARG A 182 -5.82 1.82 7.69
N TRP A 183 -5.55 1.44 8.93
CA TRP A 183 -4.23 1.05 9.41
C TRP A 183 -3.66 -0.14 8.63
N LYS A 184 -4.46 -1.18 8.40
CA LYS A 184 -4.06 -2.35 7.60
C LYS A 184 -3.69 -1.96 6.16
N ASN A 185 -4.41 -1.02 5.56
CA ASN A 185 -4.06 -0.51 4.24
C ASN A 185 -2.72 0.25 4.25
N CYS A 186 -2.45 1.02 5.31
CA CYS A 186 -1.18 1.74 5.47
C CYS A 186 0.00 0.77 5.57
N LEU A 187 -0.14 -0.28 6.38
CA LEU A 187 0.90 -1.31 6.56
C LEU A 187 1.30 -2.03 5.26
N GLN A 188 0.40 -2.10 4.29
CA GLN A 188 0.66 -2.76 3.01
C GLN A 188 1.46 -1.88 2.03
N ARG A 189 1.80 -0.65 2.40
CA ARG A 189 2.53 0.31 1.56
C ARG A 189 4.02 0.29 1.87
N ASP A 190 4.81 0.61 0.85
CA ASP A 190 6.28 0.49 0.92
C ASP A 190 6.94 1.52 1.85
N PHE A 191 6.34 2.70 2.05
CA PHE A 191 6.90 3.79 2.85
C PHE A 191 5.89 4.38 3.84
N THR A 192 6.34 4.70 5.05
CA THR A 192 5.55 5.35 6.12
C THR A 192 4.87 6.63 5.66
N ILE A 193 5.61 7.48 4.93
CA ILE A 193 5.11 8.75 4.37
C ILE A 193 3.98 8.56 3.34
N ASN A 194 3.94 7.41 2.67
CA ASN A 194 2.88 7.08 1.71
C ASN A 194 1.66 6.43 2.39
N GLY A 195 1.77 6.10 3.68
CA GLY A 195 0.70 5.62 4.55
C GLY A 195 -0.17 6.74 5.14
N LEU A 196 0.11 8.01 4.83
CA LEU A 196 -0.76 9.10 5.26
C LEU A 196 -2.08 9.08 4.50
N MET A 197 -3.19 9.22 5.25
CA MET A 197 -4.54 9.27 4.68
C MET A 197 -5.23 10.57 5.06
N PHE A 198 -5.88 11.22 4.09
CA PHE A 198 -6.60 12.47 4.32
C PHE A 198 -8.08 12.33 3.96
N ASP A 199 -8.96 12.65 4.93
CA ASP A 199 -10.40 12.78 4.70
C ASP A 199 -10.76 14.25 4.44
N PRO A 200 -11.12 14.63 3.20
CA PRO A 200 -11.44 16.01 2.84
C PRO A 200 -12.77 16.51 3.41
N TYR A 201 -13.64 15.62 3.89
CA TYR A 201 -14.94 15.98 4.46
C TYR A 201 -14.84 16.18 5.97
N LYS A 202 -14.21 15.22 6.66
CA LYS A 202 -13.94 15.36 8.10
C LYS A 202 -12.81 16.33 8.40
N ARG A 203 -11.99 16.67 7.39
CA ARG A 203 -10.84 17.56 7.53
C ARG A 203 -9.80 17.00 8.51
N ILE A 204 -9.62 15.67 8.50
CA ILE A 204 -8.71 14.92 9.37
C ILE A 204 -7.66 14.21 8.52
N VAL A 205 -6.41 14.25 8.98
CA VAL A 205 -5.32 13.40 8.49
C VAL A 205 -5.07 12.29 9.49
N TYR A 206 -5.05 11.06 9.01
CA TYR A 206 -4.73 9.87 9.77
C TYR A 206 -3.28 9.50 9.53
N ASP A 207 -2.52 9.38 10.62
CA ASP A 207 -1.16 8.87 10.62
C ASP A 207 -1.05 7.69 11.58
N TYR A 208 -0.88 6.51 10.98
CA TYR A 208 -0.87 5.23 11.65
C TYR A 208 0.53 4.65 11.80
N MET A 209 1.49 5.17 11.05
CA MET A 209 2.84 4.60 10.90
C MET A 209 3.95 5.58 11.30
N GLY A 210 3.61 6.80 11.69
CA GLY A 210 4.57 7.87 12.00
C GLY A 210 5.12 8.56 10.75
N GLY A 211 4.32 8.63 9.69
CA GLY A 211 4.73 9.24 8.42
C GLY A 211 5.02 10.75 8.56
N LEU A 212 4.35 11.45 9.49
CA LEU A 212 4.60 12.87 9.72
C LEU A 212 5.95 13.13 10.38
N GLU A 213 6.37 12.28 11.31
CA GLU A 213 7.71 12.36 11.92
C GLU A 213 8.80 12.15 10.87
N ASP A 214 8.59 11.18 9.98
CA ASP A 214 9.55 10.88 8.91
C ASP A 214 9.62 12.02 7.89
N ILE A 215 8.49 12.66 7.55
CA ILE A 215 8.49 13.87 6.73
C ILE A 215 9.29 15.01 7.39
N LYS A 216 9.18 15.17 8.71
CA LYS A 216 9.93 16.22 9.45
C LYS A 216 11.43 15.90 9.47
N LYS A 217 11.82 14.64 9.65
CA LYS A 217 13.22 14.20 9.64
C LYS A 217 13.86 14.28 8.25
N ALA A 218 13.09 14.02 7.19
CA ALA A 218 13.58 14.06 5.81
C ALA A 218 13.70 15.49 5.24
N LYS A 219 13.20 16.50 5.96
CA LYS A 219 13.28 17.93 5.58
C LYS A 219 14.65 18.58 5.83
N VAL A 220 15.70 17.78 6.09
CA VAL A 220 17.09 18.27 6.23
C VAL A 220 17.64 18.70 4.89
#